data_AF-A0A6V7K352-F1
#
_entry.id   AF-A0A6V7K352-F1
#
_cell.length_a   1.000
_cell.length_b   1.000
_cell.length_c   1.000
_cell.angle_alpha   90.00
_cell.angle_beta   90.00
_cell.angle_gamma   90.00
#
_symmetry.space_group_name_H-M   'P 1'
#
loop_
_entity.id
_entity.type
_entity.pdbx_description
1 polymer ?
#
loop_
_entity_poly.entity_id
_entity_poly.type
_entity_poly.pdbx_seq_one_letter_code
_entity_poly.pdbx_strand_id
1 'polypeptide(L)'
;EVTVRGRIDPRTGMVMNISDLKVYIKSVLMDQLDHKNLDKDVEYFKSVVSTTENVAMYIFNELKKIMPDPSLLYEVKIYETDKNIVIYRGEE
;
A
#
# COMPACT_ATOMS: atom_id res chain seq x y z
N GLU A 1 2.89 6.66 -2.50
CA GLU A 1 4.22 6.02 -2.65
C GLU A 1 4.26 4.73 -1.86
N VAL A 2 4.99 3.73 -2.35
CA VAL A 2 5.22 2.45 -1.67
C VAL A 2 6.72 2.16 -1.69
N THR A 3 7.27 1.84 -0.53
CA THR A 3 8.70 1.53 -0.36
C THR A 3 8.86 0.08 0.04
N VAL A 4 9.74 -0.64 -0.68
CA VAL A 4 10.20 -1.98 -0.31
C VAL A 4 11.63 -1.93 0.22
N ARG A 5 11.94 -2.78 1.20
CA ARG A 5 13.27 -2.89 1.81
C ARG A 5 13.63 -4.35 1.98
N GLY A 6 14.82 -4.73 1.54
CA GLY A 6 15.31 -6.09 1.66
C GLY A 6 16.74 -6.23 1.19
N ARG A 7 17.24 -7.47 1.16
CA ARG A 7 18.54 -7.78 0.58
C ARG A 7 18.46 -7.69 -0.94
N ILE A 8 19.54 -7.27 -1.57
CA ILE A 8 19.67 -7.30 -3.02
C ILE A 8 19.93 -8.74 -3.43
N ASP A 9 19.09 -9.27 -4.32
CA ASP A 9 19.32 -10.58 -4.91
C ASP A 9 20.61 -10.55 -5.76
N PRO A 10 21.59 -11.44 -5.52
CA PRO A 10 22.90 -11.38 -6.17
C PRO A 10 22.88 -11.75 -7.65
N ARG A 11 21.78 -12.35 -8.17
CA ARG A 11 21.65 -12.74 -9.57
C ARG A 11 20.98 -11.64 -10.38
N THR A 12 19.94 -11.02 -9.81
CA THR A 12 19.11 -10.02 -10.50
C THR A 12 19.50 -8.59 -10.18
N GLY A 13 20.20 -8.35 -9.07
CA GLY A 13 20.55 -7.01 -8.59
C GLY A 13 19.38 -6.21 -8.03
N MET A 14 18.25 -6.87 -7.75
CA MET A 14 17.01 -6.22 -7.29
C MET A 14 16.62 -6.70 -5.88
N VAL A 15 15.96 -5.85 -5.11
CA VAL A 15 15.23 -6.27 -3.89
C VAL A 15 13.92 -6.95 -4.26
N MET A 16 13.21 -6.37 -5.24
CA MET A 16 11.99 -6.90 -5.84
C MET A 16 11.93 -6.38 -7.27
N ASN A 17 11.35 -7.17 -8.16
CA ASN A 17 11.05 -6.72 -9.52
C ASN A 17 9.99 -5.62 -9.51
N ILE A 18 10.32 -4.46 -10.08
CA ILE A 18 9.45 -3.28 -10.09
C ILE A 18 8.15 -3.53 -10.89
N SER A 19 8.21 -4.40 -11.91
CA SER A 19 7.03 -4.77 -12.71
C SER A 19 5.99 -5.48 -11.84
N ASP A 20 6.44 -6.39 -10.97
CA ASP A 20 5.58 -7.14 -10.06
C ASP A 20 5.01 -6.20 -8.99
N LEU A 21 5.85 -5.34 -8.40
CA LEU A 21 5.41 -4.32 -7.44
C LEU A 21 4.31 -3.42 -8.03
N LYS A 22 4.47 -2.99 -9.29
CA LYS A 22 3.46 -2.18 -9.98
C LYS A 22 2.13 -2.93 -10.13
N VAL A 23 2.15 -4.23 -10.41
CA VAL A 23 0.93 -5.04 -10.51
C VAL A 23 0.23 -5.13 -9.15
N TYR A 24 0.97 -5.38 -8.07
CA TYR A 24 0.39 -5.44 -6.72
C TYR A 24 -0.25 -4.10 -6.31
N ILE A 25 0.47 -2.99 -6.49
CA ILE A 25 -0.05 -1.65 -6.20
C ILE A 25 -1.30 -1.37 -7.02
N LYS A 26 -1.28 -1.71 -8.31
CA LYS A 26 -2.42 -1.48 -9.20
C LYS A 26 -3.64 -2.27 -8.74
N SER A 27 -3.48 -3.54 -8.36
CA SER A 27 -4.60 -4.36 -7.90
C SER A 27 -5.25 -3.79 -6.64
N VAL A 28 -4.46 -3.34 -5.66
CA VAL A 28 -5.01 -2.72 -4.45
C VAL A 28 -5.68 -1.38 -4.76
N LEU A 29 -5.00 -0.49 -5.50
CA LEU A 29 -5.51 0.87 -5.70
C LEU A 29 -6.63 0.94 -6.75
N MET A 30 -6.45 0.34 -7.92
CA MET A 30 -7.44 0.45 -9.01
C MET A 30 -8.68 -0.39 -8.76
N ASP A 31 -8.53 -1.62 -8.26
CA ASP A 31 -9.69 -2.51 -8.12
C ASP A 31 -10.53 -2.12 -6.90
N GLN A 32 -9.91 -1.59 -5.83
CA GLN A 32 -10.59 -1.32 -4.57
C GLN A 32 -10.90 0.15 -4.32
N LEU A 33 -10.10 1.11 -4.79
CA LEU A 33 -10.22 2.52 -4.37
C LEU A 33 -10.49 3.52 -5.50
N ASP A 34 -10.07 3.22 -6.73
CA ASP A 34 -10.19 4.17 -7.85
C ASP A 34 -11.66 4.42 -8.25
N HIS A 35 -12.01 5.70 -8.47
CA HIS A 35 -13.37 6.16 -8.80
C HIS A 35 -14.48 5.70 -7.82
N LYS A 36 -14.13 5.40 -6.56
CA LYS A 36 -15.07 4.95 -5.51
C LYS A 36 -15.21 5.96 -4.40
N ASN A 37 -16.40 6.02 -3.80
CA ASN A 37 -16.60 6.67 -2.52
C ASN A 37 -16.18 5.69 -1.42
N LEU A 38 -15.12 6.02 -0.68
CA LEU A 38 -14.54 5.11 0.33
C LEU A 38 -15.58 4.61 1.33
N ASP A 39 -16.34 5.52 1.94
CA ASP A 39 -17.29 5.16 3.01
C ASP A 39 -18.49 4.33 2.52
N LYS A 40 -18.82 4.39 1.23
CA LYS A 40 -20.00 3.70 0.65
C LYS A 40 -19.62 2.42 -0.09
N ASP A 41 -18.56 2.47 -0.88
CA ASP A 41 -18.22 1.46 -1.88
C ASP A 41 -17.14 0.49 -1.40
N VAL A 42 -16.42 0.83 -0.33
CA VAL A 42 -15.35 0.00 0.23
C VAL A 42 -15.80 -0.54 1.58
N GLU A 43 -15.99 -1.85 1.66
CA GLU A 43 -16.55 -2.52 2.84
C GLU A 43 -15.81 -2.19 4.14
N TYR A 44 -14.47 -2.05 4.06
CA TYR A 44 -13.64 -1.69 5.21
C TYR A 44 -13.99 -0.33 5.83
N PHE A 45 -14.33 0.67 5.00
CA PHE A 45 -14.61 2.03 5.47
C PHE A 45 -16.09 2.24 5.88
N LYS A 46 -16.94 1.22 5.79
CA LYS A 46 -18.29 1.29 6.36
C LYS A 46 -18.30 1.33 7.89
N SER A 47 -17.28 0.74 8.51
CA SER A 47 -17.12 0.66 9.96
C SER A 47 -15.88 1.40 10.47
N VAL A 48 -15.03 1.90 9.58
CA VAL A 48 -13.79 2.62 9.88
C VAL A 48 -13.81 3.98 9.17
N VAL A 49 -13.48 5.05 9.88
CA VAL A 49 -13.44 6.39 9.30
C VAL A 49 -12.35 6.46 8.21
N SER A 50 -12.69 6.98 7.04
CA SER A 50 -11.80 7.08 5.86
C SER A 50 -10.74 8.18 5.95
N THR A 51 -10.10 8.37 7.11
CA THR A 51 -8.98 9.30 7.24
C THR A 51 -7.74 8.81 6.49
N THR A 52 -6.85 9.71 6.11
CA THR A 52 -5.61 9.39 5.38
C THR A 52 -4.73 8.38 6.13
N GLU A 53 -4.75 8.38 7.46
CA GLU A 53 -4.10 7.37 8.31
C GLU A 53 -4.70 5.98 8.12
N ASN A 54 -6.03 5.86 8.21
CA ASN A 54 -6.71 4.58 8.03
C ASN A 54 -6.59 4.06 6.60
N VAL A 55 -6.56 4.96 5.60
CA VAL A 55 -6.30 4.59 4.21
C VAL A 55 -4.87 4.08 4.01
N ALA A 56 -3.86 4.73 4.60
CA ALA A 56 -2.48 4.25 4.54
C ALA A 56 -2.31 2.87 5.19
N MET A 57 -2.94 2.67 6.35
CA MET A 57 -2.96 1.37 7.03
C MET A 57 -3.68 0.31 6.20
N TYR A 58 -4.85 0.63 5.63
CA TYR A 58 -5.61 -0.27 4.76
C TYR A 58 -4.77 -0.73 3.57
N ILE A 59 -4.19 0.22 2.82
CA ILE A 59 -3.36 -0.09 1.64
C ILE A 59 -2.16 -0.95 2.04
N PHE A 60 -1.50 -0.64 3.15
CA PHE A 60 -0.36 -1.43 3.63
C PHE A 60 -0.78 -2.88 3.93
N ASN A 61 -1.90 -3.07 4.62
CA ASN A 61 -2.41 -4.39 4.96
C ASN A 61 -2.86 -5.19 3.73
N GLU A 62 -3.53 -4.56 2.77
CA GLU A 62 -3.93 -5.21 1.51
C GLU A 62 -2.71 -5.61 0.66
N LEU A 63 -1.69 -4.74 0.58
CA LEU A 63 -0.43 -5.07 -0.08
C LEU A 63 0.26 -6.28 0.57
N LYS A 64 0.33 -6.33 1.90
CA LYS A 64 0.90 -7.50 2.61
C LYS A 64 0.18 -8.81 2.30
N LYS A 65 -1.13 -8.78 2.01
CA LYS A 65 -1.88 -10.01 1.69
C LYS A 65 -1.55 -10.59 0.32
N ILE A 66 -1.21 -9.73 -0.65
CA ILE A 66 -1.00 -10.15 -2.04
C ILE A 66 0.47 -10.27 -2.43
N MET A 67 1.37 -9.60 -1.70
CA MET A 67 2.80 -9.70 -1.97
C MET A 67 3.34 -11.08 -1.57
N PRO A 68 4.18 -11.72 -2.40
CA PRO A 68 4.71 -13.06 -2.13
C PRO A 68 5.65 -13.09 -0.93
N ASP A 69 6.38 -11.99 -0.69
CA ASP A 69 7.16 -11.77 0.52
C ASP A 69 6.71 -10.46 1.19
N PRO A 70 5.75 -10.53 2.14
CA PRO A 70 5.23 -9.36 2.83
C PRO A 70 6.27 -8.68 3.74
N SER A 71 7.38 -9.34 4.06
CA SER A 71 8.44 -8.77 4.89
C SER A 71 9.23 -7.68 4.17
N LEU A 72 9.15 -7.66 2.82
CA LEU A 72 9.79 -6.64 2.00
C LEU A 72 9.04 -5.31 2.02
N LEU A 73 7.75 -5.29 2.38
CA LEU A 73 6.98 -4.04 2.45
C LEU A 73 7.44 -3.24 3.67
N TYR A 74 7.95 -2.03 3.43
CA TYR A 74 8.52 -1.20 4.49
C TYR A 74 7.65 0.02 4.81
N GLU A 75 7.07 0.65 3.79
CA GLU A 75 6.37 1.91 3.98
C GLU A 75 5.29 2.12 2.90
N VAL A 76 4.13 2.61 3.33
CA VAL A 76 3.14 3.25 2.46
C VAL A 76 3.05 4.71 2.87
N LYS A 77 3.20 5.61 1.90
CA LYS A 77 3.07 7.06 2.09
C LYS A 77 1.98 7.62 1.18
N ILE A 78 1.05 8.36 1.75
CA ILE A 78 -0.06 9.00 1.05
C ILE A 78 0.08 10.51 1.15
N TYR A 79 -0.08 11.18 0.02
CA TYR A 79 -0.19 12.63 -0.07
C TYR A 79 -1.66 12.93 -0.30
N GLU A 80 -2.35 13.41 0.73
CA GLU A 80 -3.75 13.85 0.60
C GLU A 80 -3.79 15.23 -0.09
N THR A 81 -2.85 16.08 0.28
CA THR A 81 -2.52 17.34 -0.41
C THR A 81 -1.00 17.54 -0.37
N ASP A 82 -0.48 18.57 -1.02
CA ASP A 82 0.95 18.90 -0.96
C ASP A 82 1.47 19.16 0.47
N LYS A 83 0.58 19.48 1.41
CA LYS A 83 0.91 19.80 2.81
C LYS A 83 0.55 18.69 3.80
N ASN A 84 -0.31 17.75 3.40
CA ASN A 84 -0.81 16.69 4.27
C ASN A 84 -0.28 15.35 3.77
N ILE A 85 0.65 14.79 4.54
CA ILE A 85 1.36 13.57 4.21
C ILE A 85 1.24 12.62 5.39
N VAL A 86 0.81 11.39 5.12
CA VAL A 86 0.80 10.32 6.09
C VAL A 86 1.74 9.22 5.66
N ILE A 87 2.52 8.71 6.62
CA ILE A 87 3.45 7.59 6.43
C ILE A 87 3.05 6.49 7.41
N TYR A 88 2.83 5.29 6.89
CA TYR A 88 2.53 4.09 7.67
C TYR A 88 3.54 2.97 7.37
N ARG A 89 4.04 2.31 8.42
CA ARG A 89 5.11 1.30 8.34
C ARG A 89 4.73 -0.05 8.98
N GLY A 90 3.45 -0.27 9.26
CA GLY A 90 2.97 -1.42 10.02
C GLY A 90 2.92 -1.16 11.53
N GLU A 91 2.19 -2.01 12.24
CA GLU A 91 2.21 -2.09 13.71
C GLU A 91 3.52 -2.76 14.15
N GLU A 92 4.04 -2.39 15.32
CA GLU A 92 5.22 -3.00 15.95
C GLU A 92 5.00 -4.46 16.34
#